data_AF-A0A0M8NYT7-F1
#
_entry.id   AF-A0A0M8NYT7-F1
#
_cell.length_a   1.000
_cell.length_b   1.000
_cell.length_c   1.000
_cell.angle_alpha   90.00
_cell.angle_beta   90.00
_cell.angle_gamma   90.00
#
_symmetry.space_group_name_H-M   'P 1'
#
loop_
_entity.id
_entity.type
_entity.pdbx_description
1 polymer ?
#
loop_
_entity_poly.entity_id
_entity_poly.type
_entity_poly.pdbx_seq_one_letter_code
_entity_poly.pdbx_strand_id
1 'polypeptide(L)'
;MTSPDQIAAQILSTKSLSVAQPWLNAFLSSSSTAQRNIPPSALAKTAIFRLLASDIKESLSKHRSCVLPVDIHDPTIQERRLQGSIPVQVLDIEDIGTSLWSQIEAIERVERGEAIRGREIVRTIAVGEDPEASENNRANNNPANGAGSASGSSGYGPHRVILQDAAGTMAVGVEMQRIDGMALEKLAIGAKLLLRNPSVARAGGVWFFYCAFYY
;
A
#
# COMPACT_ATOMS: atom_id res chain seq x y z
N MET A 1 -8.58 36.28 10.47
CA MET A 1 -7.89 35.06 10.96
C MET A 1 -8.61 33.86 10.39
N THR A 2 -7.90 32.90 9.82
CA THR A 2 -8.51 31.68 9.29
C THR A 2 -9.07 30.85 10.44
N SER A 3 -10.35 30.45 10.38
CA SER A 3 -10.96 29.62 11.42
C SER A 3 -10.42 28.18 11.34
N PRO A 4 -10.18 27.50 12.49
CA PRO A 4 -9.86 26.07 12.51
C PRO A 4 -10.87 25.26 11.70
N ASP A 5 -12.16 25.58 11.83
CA ASP A 5 -13.24 24.84 11.17
C ASP A 5 -13.17 24.94 9.64
N GLN A 6 -12.71 26.08 9.11
CA GLN A 6 -12.51 26.26 7.66
C GLN A 6 -11.42 25.33 7.13
N ILE A 7 -10.32 25.17 7.87
CA ILE A 7 -9.22 24.29 7.50
C ILE A 7 -9.65 22.84 7.62
N ALA A 8 -10.34 22.48 8.71
CA ALA A 8 -10.88 21.14 8.91
C ALA A 8 -11.84 20.75 7.77
N ALA A 9 -12.76 21.63 7.39
CA ALA A 9 -13.69 21.41 6.29
C ALA A 9 -12.96 21.23 4.94
N GLN A 10 -11.89 21.99 4.70
CA GLN A 10 -11.08 21.86 3.48
C GLN A 10 -10.29 20.54 3.44
N ILE A 11 -9.76 20.08 4.57
CA ILE A 11 -9.08 18.79 4.67
C ILE A 11 -10.08 17.64 4.44
N LEU A 12 -11.26 17.73 5.04
CA LEU A 12 -12.32 16.75 4.88
C LEU A 12 -12.80 16.65 3.42
N SER A 13 -13.02 17.79 2.76
CA SER A 13 -13.50 17.80 1.37
C SER A 13 -12.45 17.28 0.37
N THR A 14 -11.17 17.52 0.62
CA THR A 14 -10.10 17.16 -0.32
C THR A 14 -9.50 15.78 -0.09
N LYS A 15 -9.44 15.31 1.15
CA LYS A 15 -8.78 14.04 1.52
C LYS A 15 -9.69 13.06 2.27
N SER A 16 -10.93 13.44 2.57
CA SER A 16 -11.86 12.62 3.37
C SER A 16 -11.30 12.28 4.75
N LEU A 17 -10.49 13.18 5.32
CA LEU A 17 -9.89 13.02 6.65
C LEU A 17 -10.58 13.94 7.64
N SER A 18 -11.07 13.37 8.74
CA SER A 18 -11.60 14.13 9.87
C SER A 18 -10.48 14.38 10.88
N VAL A 19 -10.06 15.63 11.03
CA VAL A 19 -8.90 16.02 11.86
C VAL A 19 -9.31 16.17 13.32
N ALA A 20 -8.44 15.79 14.25
CA ALA A 20 -8.66 16.02 15.67
C ALA A 20 -8.50 17.51 16.03
N GLN A 21 -9.48 18.08 16.75
CA GLN A 21 -9.44 19.49 17.15
C GLN A 21 -8.19 19.86 17.98
N PRO A 22 -7.73 19.02 18.95
CA PRO A 22 -6.50 19.31 19.69
C PRO A 22 -5.27 19.43 18.79
N TRP A 23 -5.12 18.53 17.81
CA TRP A 23 -4.02 18.56 16.85
C TRP A 23 -4.07 19.81 15.98
N LEU A 24 -5.27 20.18 15.50
CA LEU A 24 -5.46 21.35 14.65
C LEU A 24 -5.15 22.66 15.40
N ASN A 25 -5.57 22.75 16.66
CA ASN A 25 -5.25 23.90 17.51
C ASN A 25 -3.74 24.01 17.78
N ALA A 26 -3.07 22.88 18.04
CA ALA A 26 -1.61 22.86 18.20
C ALA A 26 -0.90 23.28 16.91
N PHE A 27 -1.35 22.79 15.75
CA PHE A 27 -0.84 23.18 14.43
C PHE A 27 -0.98 24.69 14.20
N LEU A 28 -2.16 25.25 14.43
CA LEU A 28 -2.40 26.68 14.23
C LEU A 28 -1.63 27.56 15.22
N SER A 29 -1.52 27.11 16.47
CA SER A 29 -0.73 27.81 17.49
C SER A 29 0.74 27.87 17.08
N SER A 30 1.32 26.75 16.64
CA SER A 30 2.71 26.70 16.14
C SER A 30 2.96 27.52 14.87
N SER A 31 1.92 27.72 14.04
CA SER A 31 2.02 28.44 12.77
C SER A 31 1.81 29.96 12.94
N SER A 32 0.99 30.35 13.91
CA SER A 32 0.63 31.74 14.21
C SER A 32 1.82 32.61 14.64
N THR A 33 2.82 32.01 15.31
CA THR A 33 4.05 32.68 15.74
C THR A 33 4.99 33.01 14.58
N ALA A 34 4.91 32.27 13.47
CA ALA A 34 5.85 32.40 12.35
C ALA A 34 5.33 33.26 11.18
N GLN A 35 4.02 33.29 10.89
CA GLN A 35 3.54 33.88 9.62
C GLN A 35 2.13 34.46 9.70
N ARG A 36 2.00 35.80 9.86
CA ARG A 36 0.70 36.51 9.95
C ARG A 36 -0.09 36.61 8.63
N ASN A 37 0.50 36.27 7.48
CA ASN A 37 -0.09 36.54 6.15
C ASN A 37 -0.20 35.31 5.22
N ILE A 38 -0.21 34.08 5.75
CA ILE A 38 -0.38 32.90 4.89
C ILE A 38 -1.84 32.81 4.40
N PRO A 39 -2.09 32.63 3.09
CA PRO A 39 -3.41 32.30 2.58
C PRO A 39 -4.00 31.01 3.21
N PRO A 40 -5.30 30.95 3.51
CA PRO A 40 -5.94 29.75 4.09
C PRO A 40 -5.67 28.45 3.32
N SER A 41 -5.64 28.51 1.99
CA SER A 41 -5.37 27.37 1.13
C SER A 41 -3.95 26.81 1.29
N ALA A 42 -2.95 27.69 1.40
CA ALA A 42 -1.57 27.29 1.64
C ALA A 42 -1.43 26.69 3.05
N LEU A 43 -2.10 27.27 4.04
CA LEU A 43 -2.15 26.72 5.40
C LEU A 43 -2.78 25.33 5.44
N ALA A 44 -3.88 25.11 4.70
CA ALA A 44 -4.51 23.79 4.57
C ALA A 44 -3.61 22.77 3.88
N LYS A 45 -2.85 23.16 2.84
CA LYS A 45 -1.86 22.27 2.22
C LYS A 45 -0.74 21.88 3.18
N THR A 46 -0.22 22.83 3.94
CA THR A 46 0.77 22.56 5.00
C THR A 46 0.19 21.66 6.10
N ALA A 47 -1.07 21.87 6.49
CA ALA A 47 -1.76 21.02 7.44
C ALA A 47 -1.89 19.59 6.92
N ILE A 48 -2.31 19.39 5.67
CA ILE A 48 -2.39 18.06 5.03
C ILE A 48 -1.02 17.38 5.03
N PHE A 49 0.04 18.11 4.66
CA PHE A 49 1.39 17.56 4.65
C PHE A 49 1.82 17.07 6.04
N ARG A 50 1.65 17.90 7.08
CA ARG A 50 1.97 17.51 8.47
C ARG A 50 1.08 16.39 8.99
N LEU A 51 -0.19 16.39 8.59
CA LEU A 51 -1.15 15.36 8.97
C LEU A 51 -0.72 13.99 8.44
N LEU A 52 -0.38 13.90 7.15
CA LEU A 52 0.08 12.66 6.52
C LEU A 52 1.40 12.13 7.13
N ALA A 53 2.25 13.04 7.62
CA ALA A 53 3.50 12.70 8.31
C ALA A 53 3.34 12.38 9.81
N SER A 54 2.18 12.61 10.40
CA SER A 54 1.92 12.39 11.83
C SER A 54 1.28 11.04 12.14
N ASP A 55 1.33 10.59 13.39
CA ASP A 55 0.56 9.43 13.85
C ASP A 55 -0.94 9.75 13.78
N ILE A 56 -1.73 8.89 13.12
CA ILE A 56 -3.18 9.09 12.98
C ILE A 56 -3.95 9.05 14.30
N LYS A 57 -3.44 8.38 15.33
CA LYS A 57 -4.13 8.26 16.62
C LYS A 57 -4.25 9.60 17.34
N GLU A 58 -3.28 10.48 17.11
CA GLU A 58 -3.20 11.82 17.70
C GLU A 58 -3.78 12.89 16.78
N SER A 59 -3.74 12.65 15.46
CA SER A 59 -4.03 13.67 14.47
C SER A 59 -5.42 13.59 13.84
N LEU A 60 -6.08 12.42 13.87
CA LEU A 60 -7.42 12.23 13.33
C LEU A 60 -8.47 12.07 14.43
N SER A 61 -9.71 12.43 14.11
CA SER A 61 -10.85 12.24 15.00
C SER A 61 -11.21 10.76 15.12
N LYS A 62 -11.66 10.35 16.31
CA LYS A 62 -12.03 8.96 16.64
C LYS A 62 -13.53 8.72 16.49
N HIS A 63 -14.17 9.45 15.57
CA HIS A 63 -15.60 9.32 15.34
C HIS A 63 -15.92 7.95 14.75
N ARG A 64 -17.03 7.32 15.18
CA ARG A 64 -17.41 5.95 14.79
C ARG A 64 -17.51 5.71 13.27
N SER A 65 -17.77 6.76 12.49
CA SER A 65 -17.82 6.68 11.03
C SER A 65 -16.45 6.66 10.34
N CYS A 66 -15.37 6.89 11.09
CA CYS A 66 -14.00 7.04 10.59
C CYS A 66 -13.01 6.09 11.27
N VAL A 67 -13.51 5.14 12.06
CA VAL A 67 -12.72 4.11 12.76
C VAL A 67 -13.33 2.74 12.52
N LEU A 68 -12.53 1.71 12.71
CA LEU A 68 -12.97 0.33 12.65
C LEU A 68 -13.96 0.05 13.80
N PRO A 69 -14.98 -0.79 13.56
CA PRO A 69 -15.86 -1.27 14.62
C PRO A 69 -15.09 -1.95 15.77
N VAL A 70 -15.58 -1.83 16.99
CA VAL A 70 -14.92 -2.43 18.17
C VAL A 70 -14.95 -3.96 18.15
N ASP A 71 -15.94 -4.52 17.46
CA ASP A 71 -16.17 -5.94 17.27
C ASP A 71 -15.58 -6.45 15.94
N ILE A 72 -14.65 -5.69 15.34
CA ILE A 72 -14.00 -6.09 14.09
C ILE A 72 -13.24 -7.41 14.21
N HIS A 73 -12.97 -7.85 15.45
CA HIS A 73 -12.31 -9.11 15.74
C HIS A 73 -13.24 -10.23 16.22
N ASP A 74 -14.56 -10.00 16.29
CA ASP A 74 -15.53 -10.98 16.80
C ASP A 74 -15.62 -12.22 15.90
N PRO A 75 -15.16 -13.39 16.36
CA PRO A 75 -15.04 -14.59 15.54
C PRO A 75 -16.38 -15.14 15.02
N THR A 76 -17.52 -14.67 15.54
CA THR A 76 -18.86 -15.10 15.11
C THR A 76 -19.27 -14.46 13.78
N ILE A 77 -18.63 -13.36 13.37
CA ILE A 77 -18.92 -12.66 12.12
C ILE A 77 -18.10 -13.29 11.00
N GLN A 78 -18.76 -13.90 10.02
CA GLN A 78 -18.06 -14.47 8.86
C GLN A 78 -17.58 -13.39 7.89
N GLU A 79 -18.47 -12.47 7.55
CA GLU A 79 -18.20 -11.36 6.66
C GLU A 79 -19.08 -10.16 7.05
N ARG A 80 -18.51 -8.96 6.94
CA ARG A 80 -19.21 -7.71 7.14
C ARG A 80 -18.70 -6.66 6.17
N ARG A 81 -19.63 -6.00 5.47
CA ARG A 81 -19.30 -4.82 4.67
C ARG A 81 -19.41 -3.55 5.52
N LEU A 82 -18.31 -2.84 5.68
CA LEU A 82 -18.29 -1.53 6.33
C LEU A 82 -18.69 -0.46 5.32
N GLN A 83 -19.37 0.58 5.81
CA GLN A 83 -19.79 1.72 5.01
C GLN A 83 -18.91 2.93 5.31
N GLY A 84 -18.66 3.74 4.28
CA GLY A 84 -17.90 4.98 4.40
C GLY A 84 -16.40 4.81 4.17
N SER A 85 -15.66 5.85 4.57
CA SER A 85 -14.21 5.93 4.38
C SER A 85 -13.51 5.85 5.73
N ILE A 86 -12.64 4.86 5.90
CA ILE A 86 -11.89 4.64 7.14
C ILE A 86 -10.42 4.91 6.87
N PRO A 87 -9.87 6.03 7.37
CA PRO A 87 -8.44 6.27 7.28
C PRO A 87 -7.68 5.33 8.20
N VAL A 88 -6.62 4.73 7.67
CA VAL A 88 -5.73 3.83 8.40
C VAL A 88 -4.27 4.17 8.10
N GLN A 89 -3.37 3.68 8.94
CA GLN A 89 -1.94 3.82 8.82
C GLN A 89 -1.31 2.43 8.67
N VAL A 90 -0.37 2.31 7.74
CA VAL A 90 0.43 1.10 7.53
C VAL A 90 1.43 0.97 8.66
N LEU A 91 1.36 -0.15 9.36
CA LEU A 91 2.33 -0.53 10.38
C LEU A 91 3.34 -1.54 9.84
N ASP A 92 2.92 -2.40 8.92
CA ASP A 92 3.78 -3.40 8.30
C ASP A 92 3.25 -3.84 6.94
N ILE A 93 4.14 -4.38 6.09
CA ILE A 93 3.80 -4.97 4.80
C ILE A 93 4.69 -6.18 4.50
N GLU A 94 4.06 -7.26 4.10
CA GLU A 94 4.70 -8.52 3.72
C GLU A 94 4.20 -8.97 2.36
N ASP A 95 5.09 -9.53 1.54
CA ASP A 95 4.72 -10.24 0.33
C ASP A 95 4.41 -11.70 0.71
N ILE A 96 3.16 -12.12 0.52
CA ILE A 96 2.70 -13.49 0.79
C ILE A 96 2.46 -14.29 -0.50
N GLY A 97 2.76 -13.72 -1.66
CA GLY A 97 2.62 -14.37 -2.96
C GLY A 97 3.90 -15.01 -3.48
N THR A 98 5.07 -14.52 -3.06
CA THR A 98 6.32 -15.22 -3.34
C THR A 98 6.52 -16.34 -2.33
N SER A 99 6.71 -17.57 -2.83
CA SER A 99 7.10 -18.67 -1.94
C SER A 99 8.51 -18.40 -1.40
N LEU A 100 8.74 -18.68 -0.10
CA LEU A 100 10.08 -18.60 0.51
C LEU A 100 11.12 -19.39 -0.31
N TRP A 101 10.68 -20.49 -0.92
CA TRP A 101 11.48 -21.33 -1.81
C TRP A 101 11.88 -20.62 -3.09
N SER A 102 10.98 -19.87 -3.72
CA SER A 102 11.27 -19.04 -4.90
C SER A 102 12.25 -17.91 -4.59
N GLN A 103 12.24 -17.38 -3.37
CA GLN A 103 13.20 -16.37 -2.91
C GLN A 103 14.60 -16.99 -2.69
N ILE A 104 14.68 -18.16 -2.03
CA ILE A 104 15.95 -18.89 -1.83
C ILE A 104 16.55 -19.30 -3.18
N GLU A 105 15.75 -19.83 -4.09
CA GLU A 105 16.20 -20.25 -5.42
C GLU A 105 16.63 -19.06 -6.30
N ALA A 106 16.16 -17.84 -6.03
CA ALA A 106 16.65 -16.63 -6.69
C ALA A 106 18.03 -16.22 -6.16
N ILE A 107 18.28 -16.37 -4.86
CA ILE A 107 19.58 -16.09 -4.23
C ILE A 107 20.64 -17.09 -4.68
N GLU A 108 20.33 -18.39 -4.70
CA GLU A 108 21.26 -19.44 -5.14
C GLU A 108 21.64 -19.34 -6.63
N ARG A 109 20.76 -18.76 -7.47
CA ARG A 109 21.06 -18.48 -8.88
C ARG A 109 22.06 -17.34 -9.08
N VAL A 110 22.00 -16.32 -8.23
CA VAL A 110 22.96 -15.21 -8.25
C VAL A 110 24.35 -15.70 -7.82
N GLU A 111 24.43 -16.57 -6.80
CA GLU A 111 25.69 -17.17 -6.36
C GLU A 111 26.31 -18.11 -7.41
N ARG A 112 25.47 -18.73 -8.26
CA ARG A 112 25.91 -19.56 -9.40
C ARG A 112 26.23 -18.76 -10.66
N GLY A 113 26.02 -17.43 -10.66
CA GLY A 113 26.32 -16.53 -11.77
C GLY A 113 25.33 -16.57 -12.93
N GLU A 114 24.12 -17.08 -12.72
CA GLU A 114 23.10 -17.22 -13.77
C GLU A 114 22.21 -15.98 -13.83
N ALA A 115 22.55 -14.99 -14.68
CA ALA A 115 21.68 -13.85 -14.95
C ALA A 115 20.62 -14.21 -16.02
N ILE A 116 19.33 -14.11 -15.67
CA ILE A 116 18.23 -14.46 -16.57
C ILE A 116 17.91 -13.26 -17.48
N ARG A 117 18.10 -13.42 -18.80
CA ARG A 117 17.53 -12.51 -19.80
C ARG A 117 16.40 -13.21 -20.54
N GLY A 118 15.18 -12.74 -20.30
CA GLY A 118 14.01 -13.06 -21.12
C GLY A 118 13.32 -14.38 -20.79
N ARG A 119 13.99 -15.53 -20.99
CA ARG A 119 13.43 -16.90 -20.80
C ARG A 119 14.42 -18.04 -21.07
N GLU A 120 15.73 -17.80 -21.04
CA GLU A 120 16.74 -18.84 -21.30
C GLU A 120 17.77 -18.88 -20.17
N ILE A 121 18.03 -20.08 -19.64
CA ILE A 121 19.12 -20.34 -18.71
C ILE A 121 20.37 -20.54 -19.55
N VAL A 122 21.19 -19.50 -19.72
CA VAL A 122 22.48 -19.63 -20.39
C VAL A 122 23.49 -20.17 -19.39
N ARG A 123 23.74 -21.48 -19.44
CA ARG A 123 24.90 -22.08 -18.76
C ARG A 123 26.16 -21.69 -19.53
N THR A 124 26.98 -20.81 -18.98
CA THR A 124 28.35 -20.63 -19.45
C THR A 124 29.20 -21.80 -18.97
N ILE A 125 29.23 -22.87 -19.76
CA ILE A 125 30.28 -23.89 -19.65
C ILE A 125 31.43 -23.41 -20.53
N ALA A 126 32.57 -23.10 -19.90
CA ALA A 126 33.83 -22.86 -20.60
C ALA A 126 34.45 -24.20 -20.99
N VAL A 127 34.37 -24.59 -22.27
CA VAL A 127 35.25 -25.58 -22.91
C VAL A 127 35.44 -25.15 -24.37
N GLY A 128 36.70 -25.11 -24.82
CA GLY A 128 37.14 -24.40 -26.02
C GLY A 128 36.97 -25.10 -27.37
N GLU A 129 37.65 -24.47 -28.34
CA GLU A 129 37.87 -24.80 -29.76
C GLU A 129 36.89 -24.19 -30.78
N ASP A 130 37.48 -23.81 -31.93
CA ASP A 130 37.23 -22.63 -32.77
C ASP A 130 36.37 -22.97 -34.02
N PRO A 131 36.27 -22.12 -35.09
CA PRO A 131 35.06 -21.43 -35.54
C PRO A 131 34.44 -22.00 -36.83
N GLU A 132 33.17 -21.69 -37.14
CA GLU A 132 32.69 -21.30 -38.50
C GLU A 132 31.15 -21.18 -38.62
N ALA A 133 30.74 -20.04 -39.21
CA ALA A 133 29.61 -19.80 -40.12
C ALA A 133 28.23 -20.50 -39.94
N SER A 134 27.17 -19.70 -39.77
CA SER A 134 26.25 -19.31 -40.86
C SER A 134 24.85 -18.92 -40.37
N GLU A 135 24.23 -18.02 -41.12
CA GLU A 135 23.01 -17.28 -40.85
C GLU A 135 21.70 -18.07 -41.04
N ASN A 136 20.64 -17.51 -40.44
CA ASN A 136 19.23 -17.53 -40.86
C ASN A 136 18.44 -18.85 -40.83
N ASN A 137 17.49 -18.95 -39.90
CA ASN A 137 16.12 -19.34 -40.30
C ASN A 137 15.04 -18.86 -39.32
N ARG A 138 14.17 -17.96 -39.82
CA ARG A 138 12.90 -17.57 -39.22
C ARG A 138 11.88 -18.66 -39.56
N ALA A 139 11.36 -19.36 -38.55
CA ALA A 139 10.17 -20.20 -38.70
C ALA A 139 9.19 -19.93 -37.56
N ASN A 140 8.07 -19.35 -37.97
CA ASN A 140 6.87 -19.02 -37.23
C ASN A 140 6.17 -20.32 -36.77
N ASN A 141 6.12 -20.59 -35.46
CA ASN A 141 5.24 -21.62 -34.89
C ASN A 141 4.48 -21.02 -33.71
N ASN A 142 3.22 -20.73 -33.98
CA ASN A 142 2.21 -20.32 -33.01
C ASN A 142 1.51 -21.60 -32.48
N PRO A 143 1.48 -21.83 -31.16
CA PRO A 143 0.35 -22.50 -30.55
C PRO A 143 -0.38 -21.50 -29.66
N ALA A 144 -1.56 -21.10 -30.10
CA ALA A 144 -2.59 -20.57 -29.22
C ALA A 144 -2.99 -21.68 -28.23
N ASN A 145 -2.76 -21.46 -26.93
CA ASN A 145 -3.71 -21.79 -25.86
C ASN A 145 -3.18 -21.40 -24.47
N GLY A 146 -3.89 -20.46 -23.85
CA GLY A 146 -4.14 -20.34 -22.41
C GLY A 146 -3.00 -20.53 -21.41
N ALA A 147 -2.37 -19.44 -20.98
CA ALA A 147 -2.01 -19.19 -19.59
C ALA A 147 -1.66 -17.70 -19.42
N GLY A 148 -2.14 -17.10 -18.33
CA GLY A 148 -2.26 -15.66 -18.12
C GLY A 148 -0.98 -14.82 -18.26
N SER A 149 -1.22 -13.56 -18.61
CA SER A 149 -0.27 -12.45 -18.70
C SER A 149 0.90 -12.51 -17.71
N ALA A 150 2.03 -13.04 -18.16
CA ALA A 150 3.33 -12.63 -17.66
C ALA A 150 3.67 -11.27 -18.29
N SER A 151 3.13 -10.19 -17.73
CA SER A 151 3.54 -8.81 -18.04
C SER A 151 4.36 -8.27 -16.88
N GLY A 152 5.62 -7.95 -17.17
CA GLY A 152 6.40 -6.87 -16.55
C GLY A 152 6.75 -7.03 -15.07
N SER A 153 7.90 -7.63 -14.83
CA SER A 153 8.48 -7.85 -13.50
C SER A 153 8.69 -6.58 -12.68
N SER A 154 7.87 -6.35 -11.63
CA SER A 154 8.23 -5.49 -10.49
C SER A 154 7.31 -5.71 -9.26
N GLY A 155 7.83 -6.36 -8.20
CA GLY A 155 7.31 -6.40 -6.82
C GLY A 155 6.08 -7.28 -6.52
N TYR A 156 6.24 -8.60 -6.39
CA TYR A 156 5.13 -9.54 -6.56
C TYR A 156 4.68 -10.38 -5.36
N GLY A 157 3.43 -10.15 -4.99
CA GLY A 157 2.49 -11.13 -4.49
C GLY A 157 1.23 -10.37 -4.06
N PRO A 158 0.09 -11.02 -3.77
CA PRO A 158 -0.84 -10.37 -2.85
C PRO A 158 -0.06 -9.95 -1.62
N HIS A 159 -0.12 -8.67 -1.26
CA HIS A 159 0.53 -8.17 -0.06
C HIS A 159 -0.38 -8.34 1.15
N ARG A 160 0.20 -8.80 2.26
CA ARG A 160 -0.40 -8.73 3.59
C ARG A 160 0.07 -7.45 4.24
N VAL A 161 -0.85 -6.62 4.71
CA VAL A 161 -0.53 -5.36 5.39
C VAL A 161 -1.10 -5.34 6.80
N ILE A 162 -0.33 -4.84 7.75
CA ILE A 162 -0.82 -4.52 9.09
C ILE A 162 -1.23 -3.06 9.09
N LEU A 163 -2.48 -2.81 9.46
CA LEU A 163 -3.10 -1.50 9.44
C LEU A 163 -3.54 -1.13 10.86
N GLN A 164 -3.54 0.16 11.16
CA GLN A 164 -4.11 0.72 12.38
C GLN A 164 -5.03 1.88 12.03
N ASP A 165 -6.14 2.06 12.74
CA ASP A 165 -7.01 3.23 12.61
C ASP A 165 -6.70 4.32 13.66
N ALA A 166 -7.45 5.42 13.64
CA ALA A 166 -7.28 6.51 14.61
C ALA A 166 -7.65 6.13 16.06
N ALA A 167 -8.46 5.08 16.26
CA ALA A 167 -8.76 4.55 17.59
C ALA A 167 -7.65 3.64 18.13
N GLY A 168 -6.68 3.26 17.29
CA GLY A 168 -5.62 2.32 17.61
C GLY A 168 -6.00 0.86 17.33
N THR A 169 -7.19 0.61 16.76
CA THR A 169 -7.63 -0.72 16.36
C THR A 169 -6.76 -1.20 15.21
N MET A 170 -6.17 -2.39 15.38
CA MET A 170 -5.31 -3.00 14.38
C MET A 170 -6.10 -3.97 13.50
N ALA A 171 -5.68 -4.12 12.26
CA ALA A 171 -6.32 -4.98 11.28
C ALA A 171 -5.29 -5.53 10.30
N VAL A 172 -5.61 -6.67 9.68
CA VAL A 172 -4.82 -7.21 8.58
C VAL A 172 -5.53 -6.92 7.26
N GLY A 173 -4.86 -6.31 6.31
CA GLY A 173 -5.32 -6.20 4.93
C GLY A 173 -4.68 -7.27 4.08
N VAL A 174 -5.41 -7.80 3.09
CA VAL A 174 -4.80 -8.57 2.01
C VAL A 174 -5.23 -7.98 0.68
N GLU A 175 -4.25 -7.82 -0.20
CA GLU A 175 -4.46 -7.39 -1.56
C GLU A 175 -5.11 -8.51 -2.39
N MET A 176 -6.40 -8.36 -2.67
CA MET A 176 -7.17 -9.37 -3.42
C MET A 176 -7.15 -9.13 -4.94
N GLN A 177 -6.83 -7.92 -5.34
CA GLN A 177 -6.54 -7.52 -6.72
C GLN A 177 -5.31 -6.63 -6.69
N ARG A 178 -4.50 -6.66 -7.75
CA ARG A 178 -3.29 -5.86 -7.81
C ARG A 178 -3.61 -4.36 -7.69
N ILE A 179 -2.94 -3.67 -6.78
CA ILE A 179 -3.05 -2.23 -6.54
C ILE A 179 -1.70 -1.59 -6.77
N ASP A 180 -1.66 -0.63 -7.68
CA ASP A 180 -0.46 0.15 -7.92
C ASP A 180 -0.05 0.92 -6.66
N GLY A 181 1.21 0.78 -6.26
CA GLY A 181 1.75 1.42 -5.06
C GLY A 181 1.73 0.56 -3.79
N MET A 182 1.15 -0.65 -3.83
CA MET A 182 1.17 -1.61 -2.71
C MET A 182 2.42 -2.49 -2.64
N ALA A 183 3.38 -2.34 -3.55
CA ALA A 183 4.62 -3.12 -3.50
C ALA A 183 5.51 -2.71 -2.30
N LEU A 184 6.29 -3.65 -1.75
CA LEU A 184 7.23 -3.40 -0.63
C LEU A 184 8.16 -2.21 -0.89
N GLU A 185 8.63 -2.06 -2.13
CA GLU A 185 9.54 -0.97 -2.52
C GLU A 185 8.85 0.39 -2.62
N LYS A 186 7.50 0.42 -2.64
CA LYS A 186 6.70 1.62 -2.87
C LYS A 186 5.94 2.07 -1.63
N LEU A 187 5.42 1.13 -0.84
CA LEU A 187 4.61 1.44 0.33
C LEU A 187 5.49 1.60 1.57
N ALA A 188 5.68 2.84 2.02
CA ALA A 188 6.43 3.11 3.23
C ALA A 188 5.62 2.74 4.50
N ILE A 189 6.31 2.27 5.54
CA ILE A 189 5.73 2.18 6.89
C ILE A 189 5.34 3.57 7.37
N GLY A 190 4.19 3.67 8.02
CA GLY A 190 3.58 4.94 8.42
C GLY A 190 2.79 5.63 7.30
N ALA A 191 2.79 5.09 6.07
CA ALA A 191 1.92 5.57 5.00
C ALA A 191 0.46 5.54 5.45
N LYS A 192 -0.30 6.55 5.05
CA LYS A 192 -1.75 6.60 5.32
C LYS A 192 -2.45 5.89 4.18
N LEU A 193 -3.62 5.34 4.42
CA LEU A 193 -4.47 4.73 3.41
C LEU A 193 -5.93 5.04 3.74
N LEU A 194 -6.78 5.14 2.72
CA LEU A 194 -8.21 5.40 2.91
C LEU A 194 -9.00 4.19 2.43
N LEU A 195 -9.56 3.44 3.38
CA LEU A 195 -10.39 2.27 3.08
C LEU A 195 -11.79 2.74 2.68
N ARG A 196 -12.21 2.53 1.42
CA ARG A 196 -13.54 2.91 0.95
C ARG A 196 -14.48 1.72 0.89
N ASN A 197 -15.52 1.75 1.72
CA ASN A 197 -16.51 0.69 1.87
C ASN A 197 -15.88 -0.72 1.97
N PRO A 198 -14.89 -0.91 2.85
CA PRO A 198 -14.15 -2.16 2.88
C PRO A 198 -15.06 -3.31 3.35
N SER A 199 -14.81 -4.49 2.79
CA SER A 199 -15.39 -5.72 3.33
C SER A 199 -14.39 -6.36 4.27
N VAL A 200 -14.90 -6.94 5.35
CA VAL A 200 -14.12 -7.53 6.42
C VAL A 200 -14.58 -8.95 6.59
N ALA A 201 -13.68 -9.89 6.30
CA ALA A 201 -13.99 -11.31 6.31
C ALA A 201 -12.99 -12.08 7.16
N ARG A 202 -13.45 -13.22 7.67
CA ARG A 202 -12.62 -14.16 8.42
C ARG A 202 -12.08 -15.25 7.49
N ALA A 203 -10.76 -15.44 7.51
CA ALA A 203 -10.15 -16.71 7.09
C ALA A 203 -9.00 -17.07 8.03
N GLY A 204 -8.97 -18.31 8.54
CA GLY A 204 -7.88 -18.79 9.40
C GLY A 204 -7.65 -18.01 10.70
N GLY A 205 -8.66 -17.30 11.24
CA GLY A 205 -8.51 -16.48 12.44
C GLY A 205 -7.96 -15.07 12.22
N VAL A 206 -7.76 -14.67 10.95
CA VAL A 206 -7.29 -13.34 10.56
C VAL A 206 -8.43 -12.60 9.84
N TRP A 207 -8.56 -11.31 10.14
CA TRP A 207 -9.53 -10.41 9.53
C TRP A 207 -8.90 -9.74 8.33
N PHE A 208 -9.54 -9.84 7.17
CA PHE A 208 -9.02 -9.28 5.93
C PHE A 208 -9.84 -8.09 5.47
N PHE A 209 -9.17 -7.00 5.11
CA PHE A 209 -9.78 -5.87 4.42
C PHE A 209 -9.59 -6.01 2.92
N TYR A 210 -10.69 -5.98 2.17
CA TYR A 210 -10.67 -5.74 0.74
C TYR A 210 -10.55 -4.23 0.52
N CYS A 211 -9.50 -3.79 -0.15
CA CYS A 211 -9.30 -2.36 -0.37
C CYS A 211 -9.05 -2.00 -1.83
N ALA A 212 -9.60 -0.85 -2.23
CA ALA A 212 -9.12 -0.08 -3.37
C ALA A 212 -8.46 1.17 -2.78
N PHE A 213 -7.13 1.21 -2.76
CA PHE A 213 -6.40 2.40 -2.33
C PHE A 213 -6.39 3.42 -3.47
N TYR A 214 -6.73 4.67 -3.16
CA TYR A 214 -6.60 5.78 -4.09
C TYR A 214 -5.82 6.89 -3.40
N TYR A 215 -4.76 7.36 -4.07
CA TYR A 215 -4.10 8.63 -3.78
C TYR A 215 -4.21 9.59 -4.95
#